data_AF-A0AA37WVI6-F1
#
_entry.id   AF-A0AA37WVI6-F1
#
_cell.length_a   1.000
_cell.length_b   1.000
_cell.length_c   1.000
_cell.angle_alpha   90.00
_cell.angle_beta   90.00
_cell.angle_gamma   90.00
#
_symmetry.space_group_name_H-M   'P 1'
#
loop_
_entity.id
_entity.type
_entity.pdbx_description
1 polymer ?
#
loop_
_entity_poly.entity_id
_entity_poly.type
_entity_poly.pdbx_seq_one_letter_code
_entity_poly.pdbx_strand_id
1 'polypeptide(L)'
;MDPLSQMRDIIEPESVSNSFGLLAVPIMLLVALLLLVIYRFLRHRNRRLAAQQSALLQLQTIEFSDIHIAQRINDLLKRCFKVYHPQAKALLSNQQLWLTELNKIQPTELPIEQWLTSHYRGESLDASQIEQLKLWSIAIVNKLPSLRVTDV
;
A
#
# COMPACT_ATOMS: atom_id res chain seq x y z
N MET A 1 -69.80 -50.86 -12.18
CA MET A 1 -68.83 -50.30 -11.22
C MET A 1 -67.56 -50.07 -11.99
N ASP A 2 -67.16 -48.81 -12.13
CA ASP A 2 -66.15 -48.37 -13.09
C ASP A 2 -64.75 -48.38 -12.44
N PRO A 3 -63.85 -49.31 -12.80
CA PRO A 3 -62.54 -49.49 -12.14
C PRO A 3 -61.57 -48.34 -12.39
N LEU A 4 -61.89 -47.43 -13.32
CA LEU A 4 -61.14 -46.20 -13.58
C LEU A 4 -61.27 -45.15 -12.46
N SER A 5 -62.26 -45.28 -11.59
CA SER A 5 -62.45 -44.37 -10.45
C SER A 5 -61.39 -44.54 -9.35
N GLN A 6 -60.64 -45.65 -9.35
CA GLN A 6 -59.61 -45.97 -8.35
C GLN A 6 -58.20 -45.46 -8.73
N MET A 7 -58.02 -44.88 -9.92
CA MET A 7 -56.73 -44.38 -10.41
C MET A 7 -56.55 -42.86 -10.23
N ARG A 8 -57.40 -42.19 -9.44
CA ARG A 8 -57.37 -40.73 -9.26
C ARG A 8 -56.82 -40.26 -7.92
N ASP A 9 -56.03 -41.10 -7.25
CA ASP A 9 -55.37 -40.79 -5.97
C ASP A 9 -53.84 -40.92 -6.06
N ILE A 10 -53.26 -40.49 -7.18
CA ILE A 10 -51.84 -40.09 -7.14
C ILE A 10 -51.82 -38.64 -6.66
N ILE A 11 -51.79 -38.48 -5.34
CA ILE A 11 -51.54 -37.20 -4.69
C ILE A 11 -50.12 -36.79 -5.07
N GLU A 12 -49.96 -35.74 -5.86
CA GLU A 12 -48.64 -35.12 -6.06
C GLU A 12 -48.13 -34.67 -4.69
N PRO A 13 -46.91 -35.09 -4.26
CA PRO A 13 -46.36 -34.62 -3.01
C PRO A 13 -46.23 -33.10 -3.10
N GLU A 14 -46.72 -32.39 -2.07
CA GLU A 14 -46.53 -30.94 -1.96
C GLU A 14 -45.08 -30.61 -2.25
N SER A 15 -44.85 -29.83 -3.30
CA SER A 15 -43.52 -29.34 -3.61
C SER A 15 -43.06 -28.52 -2.40
N VAL A 16 -42.18 -29.11 -1.59
CA VAL A 16 -41.54 -28.43 -0.47
C VAL A 16 -40.60 -27.41 -1.10
N SER A 17 -41.16 -26.32 -1.59
CA SER A 17 -40.40 -25.21 -2.13
C SER A 17 -39.71 -24.58 -0.94
N ASN A 18 -38.50 -25.08 -0.66
CA ASN A 18 -37.59 -24.50 0.30
C ASN A 18 -37.05 -23.18 -0.28
N SER A 19 -37.96 -22.26 -0.51
CA SER A 19 -37.78 -20.94 -1.13
C SER A 19 -36.85 -20.07 -0.28
N PHE A 20 -36.81 -20.30 1.03
CA PHE A 20 -35.86 -19.69 1.95
C PHE A 20 -34.42 -20.23 1.77
N GLY A 21 -34.25 -21.53 1.54
CA GLY A 21 -32.94 -22.13 1.28
C GLY A 21 -32.32 -21.68 -0.05
N LEU A 22 -33.15 -21.46 -1.07
CA LEU A 22 -32.71 -21.07 -2.41
C LEU A 22 -32.18 -19.62 -2.46
N LEU A 23 -32.68 -18.74 -1.60
CA LEU A 23 -32.17 -17.37 -1.41
C LEU A 23 -31.03 -17.29 -0.38
N ALA A 24 -30.94 -18.22 0.56
CA ALA A 24 -29.86 -18.25 1.55
C ALA A 24 -28.47 -18.44 0.91
N VAL A 25 -28.38 -19.29 -0.13
CA VAL A 25 -27.13 -19.55 -0.84
C VAL A 25 -26.54 -18.30 -1.52
N PRO A 26 -27.27 -17.55 -2.37
CA PRO A 26 -26.73 -16.33 -2.98
C PRO A 26 -26.45 -15.23 -1.97
N ILE A 27 -27.23 -15.11 -0.88
CA ILE A 27 -26.96 -14.15 0.20
C ILE A 27 -25.65 -14.50 0.91
N MET A 28 -25.43 -15.77 1.25
CA MET A 28 -24.19 -16.22 1.89
C MET A 28 -22.97 -15.98 0.98
N LEU A 29 -23.12 -16.19 -0.32
CA LEU A 29 -22.07 -15.95 -1.32
C LEU A 29 -21.74 -14.45 -1.44
N LEU A 30 -22.76 -13.58 -1.42
CA LEU A 30 -22.58 -12.12 -1.44
C LEU A 30 -21.88 -11.64 -0.17
N VAL A 31 -22.29 -12.13 1.01
CA VAL A 31 -21.63 -11.81 2.29
C VAL A 31 -20.16 -12.27 2.27
N ALA A 32 -19.87 -13.48 1.79
CA ALA A 32 -18.50 -13.98 1.69
C ALA A 32 -17.64 -13.11 0.76
N LEU A 33 -18.20 -12.67 -0.38
CA LEU A 33 -17.51 -11.79 -1.32
C LEU A 33 -17.25 -10.41 -0.71
N LEU A 34 -18.22 -9.86 0.01
CA LEU A 34 -18.10 -8.58 0.71
C LEU A 34 -17.03 -8.65 1.81
N LEU A 35 -17.00 -9.73 2.60
CA LEU A 35 -15.95 -9.97 3.60
C LEU A 35 -14.57 -10.10 2.95
N LEU A 36 -14.46 -10.78 1.80
CA LEU A 36 -13.20 -10.91 1.06
C LEU A 36 -12.68 -9.55 0.58
N VAL A 37 -13.57 -8.69 0.07
CA VAL A 37 -13.24 -7.32 -0.36
C VAL A 37 -12.78 -6.48 0.83
N ILE A 38 -13.53 -6.50 1.94
CA ILE A 38 -13.18 -5.78 3.17
C ILE A 38 -11.83 -6.27 3.71
N TYR A 39 -11.63 -7.58 3.79
CA TYR A 39 -10.38 -8.18 4.26
C TYR A 39 -9.19 -7.74 3.40
N ARG A 40 -9.33 -7.77 2.07
CA ARG A 40 -8.27 -7.29 1.16
C ARG A 40 -8.00 -5.80 1.34
N PHE A 41 -9.05 -5.00 1.49
CA PHE A 41 -8.93 -3.55 1.71
C PHE A 41 -8.21 -3.25 3.03
N LEU A 42 -8.62 -3.87 4.14
CA LEU A 42 -8.00 -3.72 5.45
C LEU A 42 -6.55 -4.20 5.45
N ARG A 43 -6.27 -5.36 4.84
CA ARG A 43 -4.90 -5.89 4.73
C ARG A 43 -3.98 -4.92 3.97
N HIS A 44 -4.47 -4.33 2.88
CA HIS A 44 -3.69 -3.37 2.10
C HIS A 44 -3.45 -2.08 2.88
N ARG A 45 -4.49 -1.57 3.56
CA ARG A 45 -4.39 -0.39 4.42
C ARG A 45 -3.40 -0.59 5.57
N ASN A 46 -3.49 -1.72 6.27
CA ASN A 46 -2.61 -2.03 7.41
C ASN A 46 -1.15 -2.18 6.97
N ARG A 47 -0.89 -2.78 5.81
CA ARG A 47 0.46 -2.89 5.24
C ARG A 47 1.08 -1.52 4.96
N ARG A 48 0.30 -0.57 4.46
CA ARG A 48 0.77 0.80 4.20
C ARG A 48 1.10 1.54 5.50
N LEU A 49 0.21 1.48 6.49
CA LEU A 49 0.44 2.11 7.79
C LEU A 49 1.66 1.52 8.50
N ALA A 50 1.81 0.19 8.49
CA ALA A 50 2.96 -0.48 9.08
C ALA A 50 4.27 -0.08 8.38
N ALA A 51 4.27 0.04 7.05
CA ALA A 51 5.43 0.51 6.30
C ALA A 51 5.82 1.95 6.69
N GLN A 52 4.85 2.86 6.81
CA GLN A 52 5.08 4.23 7.28
C GLN A 52 5.73 4.26 8.66
N GLN A 53 5.13 3.55 9.62
CA GLN A 53 5.62 3.50 10.99
C GLN A 53 7.02 2.91 11.05
N SER A 54 7.27 1.82 10.32
CA SER A 54 8.60 1.20 10.26
C SER A 54 9.66 2.13 9.64
N ALA A 55 9.29 2.91 8.61
CA ALA A 55 10.18 3.88 7.97
C ALA A 55 10.51 5.04 8.92
N LEU A 56 9.51 5.54 9.65
CA LEU A 56 9.72 6.60 10.65
C LEU A 56 10.60 6.14 11.81
N LEU A 57 10.37 4.92 12.33
CA LEU A 57 11.23 4.35 13.38
C LEU A 57 12.67 4.17 12.89
N GLN A 58 12.85 3.65 11.67
CA GLN A 58 14.18 3.50 11.09
C GLN A 58 14.90 4.85 10.94
N LEU A 59 14.22 5.89 10.44
CA LEU A 59 14.78 7.25 10.34
C LEU A 59 15.23 7.82 11.69
N GLN A 60 14.51 7.50 12.78
CA GLN A 60 14.88 7.92 14.13
C GLN A 60 16.12 7.18 14.66
N THR A 61 16.24 5.89 14.34
CA THR A 61 17.35 5.03 14.81
C THR A 61 18.65 5.14 14.02
N ILE A 62 18.65 5.84 12.88
CA ILE A 62 19.87 6.01 12.08
C ILE A 62 20.89 6.86 12.88
N GLU A 63 22.05 6.29 13.17
CA GLU A 63 23.13 6.97 13.90
C GLU A 63 23.87 7.98 13.01
N PHE A 64 24.23 9.13 13.59
CA PHE A 64 24.92 10.22 12.89
C PHE A 64 26.37 9.88 12.47
N SER A 65 26.93 8.79 12.99
CA SER A 65 28.30 8.33 12.72
C SER A 65 28.45 7.54 11.43
N ASP A 66 27.35 7.17 10.77
CA ASP A 66 27.39 6.33 9.58
C ASP A 66 27.78 7.14 8.33
N ILE A 67 28.91 6.80 7.72
CA ILE A 67 29.40 7.40 6.47
C ILE A 67 28.39 7.19 5.32
N HIS A 68 27.57 6.13 5.40
CA HIS A 68 26.58 5.77 4.38
C HIS A 68 25.16 6.26 4.73
N ILE A 69 25.03 7.22 5.66
CA ILE A 69 23.74 7.72 6.13
C ILE A 69 22.84 8.23 5.00
N ALA A 70 23.40 8.99 4.06
CA ALA A 70 22.66 9.51 2.91
C ALA A 70 22.08 8.40 2.04
N GLN A 71 22.88 7.35 1.79
CA GLN A 71 22.42 6.20 1.01
C GLN A 71 21.33 5.44 1.75
N ARG A 72 21.50 5.19 3.06
CA ARG A 72 20.47 4.52 3.86
C ARG A 72 19.16 5.27 3.86
N ILE A 73 19.19 6.60 3.99
CA ILE A 73 18.01 7.45 3.91
C ILE A 73 17.38 7.35 2.51
N ASN A 74 18.17 7.44 1.45
CA ASN A 74 17.68 7.31 0.07
C ASN A 74 17.00 5.95 -0.16
N ASP A 75 17.63 4.85 0.27
CA ASP A 75 17.10 3.50 0.15
C ASP A 75 15.81 3.32 0.95
N LEU A 76 15.73 3.91 2.14
CA LEU A 76 14.53 3.92 2.96
C LEU A 76 13.39 4.68 2.28
N LEU A 77 13.66 5.86 1.73
CA LEU A 77 12.67 6.63 0.97
C LEU A 77 12.18 5.85 -0.25
N LYS A 78 13.09 5.24 -1.04
CA LYS A 78 12.73 4.41 -2.19
C LYS A 78 11.90 3.19 -1.79
N ARG A 79 12.25 2.51 -0.70
CA ARG A 79 11.48 1.37 -0.15
C ARG A 79 10.09 1.82 0.28
N CYS A 80 9.99 2.93 1.00
CA CYS A 80 8.71 3.50 1.42
C CYS A 80 7.85 3.85 0.20
N PHE A 81 8.41 4.58 -0.76
CA PHE A 81 7.74 4.94 -2.02
C PHE A 81 7.21 3.72 -2.78
N LYS A 82 7.99 2.63 -2.87
CA LYS A 82 7.57 1.38 -3.53
C LYS A 82 6.33 0.72 -2.89
N VAL A 83 6.14 0.88 -1.57
CA VAL A 83 4.95 0.36 -0.87
C VAL A 83 3.69 1.13 -1.26
N TYR A 84 3.80 2.45 -1.44
CA TYR A 84 2.68 3.29 -1.86
C TYR A 84 2.44 3.21 -3.38
N HIS A 85 3.51 3.09 -4.17
CA HIS A 85 3.50 3.14 -5.64
C HIS A 85 4.25 1.96 -6.26
N PRO A 86 3.68 0.74 -6.23
CA PRO A 86 4.35 -0.46 -6.74
C PRO A 86 4.60 -0.46 -8.26
N GLN A 87 3.87 0.38 -9.00
CA GLN A 87 4.00 0.53 -10.46
C GLN A 87 5.19 1.43 -10.86
N ALA A 88 5.71 2.25 -9.95
CA ALA A 88 6.77 3.24 -10.22
C ALA A 88 8.20 2.63 -10.24
N LYS A 89 8.38 1.40 -10.71
CA LYS A 89 9.69 0.71 -10.69
C LYS A 89 10.75 1.41 -11.55
N ALA A 90 10.36 1.90 -12.72
CA ALA A 90 11.27 2.60 -13.64
C ALA A 90 11.80 3.91 -13.03
N LEU A 91 10.94 4.63 -12.32
CA LEU A 91 11.23 5.89 -11.62
C LEU A 91 12.28 5.69 -10.52
N LEU A 92 12.17 4.61 -9.73
CA LEU A 92 13.14 4.31 -8.65
C LEU A 92 14.53 3.91 -9.16
N SER A 93 14.61 3.41 -10.41
CA SER A 93 15.85 2.99 -11.05
C SER A 93 16.64 4.15 -11.64
N ASN A 94 15.96 5.18 -12.15
CA ASN A 94 16.60 6.36 -12.70
C ASN A 94 16.71 7.44 -11.62
N GLN A 95 17.94 7.76 -11.22
CA GLN A 95 18.20 8.73 -10.17
C GLN A 95 17.64 10.13 -10.49
N GLN A 96 17.70 10.57 -11.74
CA GLN A 96 17.21 11.89 -12.13
C GLN A 96 15.68 11.97 -12.08
N LEU A 97 15.00 10.91 -12.53
CA LEU A 97 13.53 10.83 -12.40
C LEU A 97 13.11 10.76 -10.94
N TRP A 98 13.82 9.99 -10.12
CA TRP A 98 13.59 9.91 -8.69
C TRP A 98 13.72 11.27 -7.99
N LEU A 99 14.78 12.02 -8.26
CA LEU A 99 15.00 13.36 -7.69
C LEU A 99 13.95 14.36 -8.16
N THR A 100 13.57 14.29 -9.44
CA THR A 100 12.50 15.12 -10.01
C THR A 100 11.18 14.90 -9.27
N GLU A 101 10.86 13.65 -8.97
CA GLU A 101 9.66 13.28 -8.23
C GLU A 101 9.72 13.71 -6.79
N LEU A 102 10.84 13.51 -6.10
CA LEU A 102 11.05 14.02 -4.74
C LEU A 102 10.81 15.54 -4.65
N ASN A 103 11.33 16.29 -5.62
CA ASN A 103 11.10 17.74 -5.72
C ASN A 103 9.64 18.12 -5.95
N LYS A 104 8.86 17.30 -6.66
CA LYS A 104 7.40 17.51 -6.79
C LYS A 104 6.67 17.28 -5.45
N ILE A 105 7.10 16.29 -4.67
CA ILE A 105 6.46 15.94 -3.39
C ILE A 105 6.74 17.00 -2.33
N GLN A 106 8.00 17.40 -2.22
CA GLN A 106 8.47 18.34 -1.22
C GLN A 106 9.50 19.28 -1.87
N PRO A 107 9.05 20.40 -2.48
CA PRO A 107 9.95 21.43 -2.98
C PRO A 107 10.81 21.93 -1.83
N THR A 108 12.11 22.07 -2.06
CA THR A 108 13.04 22.50 -1.01
C THR A 108 14.21 23.22 -1.64
N GLU A 109 14.67 24.28 -0.98
CA GLU A 109 15.84 25.08 -1.38
C GLU A 109 17.16 24.45 -0.93
N LEU A 110 17.11 23.43 -0.06
CA LEU A 110 18.27 22.67 0.39
C LEU A 110 18.86 21.84 -0.77
N PRO A 111 20.19 21.65 -0.81
CA PRO A 111 20.88 20.89 -1.85
C PRO A 111 20.75 19.37 -1.62
N ILE A 112 19.52 18.87 -1.50
CA ILE A 112 19.22 17.46 -1.19
C ILE A 112 19.73 16.52 -2.28
N GLU A 113 19.69 16.94 -3.55
CA GLU A 113 20.29 16.16 -4.64
C GLU A 113 21.78 15.92 -4.39
N GLN A 114 22.50 16.93 -3.92
CA GLN A 114 23.92 16.83 -3.61
C GLN A 114 24.12 15.92 -2.39
N TRP A 115 23.27 16.02 -1.36
CA TRP A 115 23.37 15.18 -0.17
C TRP A 115 23.03 13.71 -0.43
N LEU A 116 22.02 13.42 -1.26
CA LEU A 116 21.68 12.04 -1.63
C LEU A 116 22.70 11.43 -2.60
N THR A 117 23.45 12.27 -3.33
CA THR A 117 24.53 11.84 -4.24
C THR A 117 25.91 11.83 -3.57
N SER A 118 26.08 12.48 -2.41
CA SER A 118 27.38 12.63 -1.72
C SER A 118 28.04 11.29 -1.42
N HIS A 119 27.24 10.25 -1.21
CA HIS A 119 27.70 8.87 -1.09
C HIS A 119 28.56 8.42 -2.28
N TYR A 120 28.15 8.71 -3.51
CA TYR A 120 28.93 8.36 -4.71
C TYR A 120 30.23 9.15 -4.82
N ARG A 121 30.34 10.26 -4.09
CA ARG A 121 31.53 11.13 -4.05
C ARG A 121 32.43 10.85 -2.84
N GLY A 122 32.01 9.97 -1.93
CA GLY A 122 32.76 9.69 -0.69
C GLY A 122 32.77 10.86 0.30
N GLU A 123 31.84 11.81 0.16
CA GLU A 123 31.80 13.02 0.98
C GLU A 123 30.87 12.81 2.19
N SER A 124 31.44 12.92 3.39
CA SER A 124 30.71 12.80 4.64
C SER A 124 29.89 14.07 4.91
N LEU A 125 28.62 13.89 5.26
CA LEU A 125 27.74 14.99 5.65
C LEU A 125 28.05 15.44 7.08
N ASP A 126 27.94 16.75 7.32
CA ASP A 126 28.02 17.30 8.67
C ASP A 126 26.76 16.94 9.49
N ALA A 127 26.87 16.95 10.81
CA ALA A 127 25.77 16.60 11.73
C ALA A 127 24.51 17.44 11.48
N SER A 128 24.68 18.74 11.19
CA SER A 128 23.58 19.65 10.85
C SER A 128 22.88 19.27 9.54
N GLN A 129 23.65 18.87 8.52
CA GLN A 129 23.11 18.44 7.23
C GLN A 129 22.34 17.12 7.36
N ILE A 130 22.85 16.19 8.19
CA ILE A 130 22.18 14.93 8.49
C ILE A 130 20.83 15.18 9.17
N GLU A 131 20.77 16.10 10.13
CA GLU A 131 19.53 16.44 10.83
C GLU A 131 18.50 17.04 9.88
N GLN A 132 18.91 18.00 9.03
CA GLN A 132 18.03 18.58 8.03
C GLN A 132 17.52 17.54 7.02
N LEU A 133 18.40 16.64 6.57
CA LEU A 133 18.03 15.54 5.68
C LEU A 133 17.03 14.59 6.35
N LYS A 134 17.19 14.29 7.63
CA LYS A 134 16.22 13.48 8.41
C LYS A 134 14.86 14.17 8.50
N LEU A 135 14.83 15.44 8.89
CA LEU A 135 13.58 16.21 9.01
C LEU A 135 12.83 16.28 7.69
N TRP A 136 13.55 16.56 6.60
CA TRP A 136 13.00 16.56 5.26
C TRP A 136 12.46 15.18 4.84
N SER A 137 13.20 14.11 5.15
CA SER A 137 12.77 12.73 4.86
C SER A 137 11.50 12.34 5.63
N ILE A 138 11.37 12.77 6.89
CA ILE A 138 10.16 12.57 7.69
C ILE A 138 8.97 13.29 7.05
N ALA A 139 9.16 14.54 6.60
CA ALA A 139 8.11 15.30 5.93
C ALA A 139 7.60 14.59 4.66
N ILE A 140 8.51 14.00 3.87
CA ILE A 140 8.12 13.20 2.70
C ILE A 140 7.34 11.96 3.10
N VAL A 141 7.85 11.18 4.05
CA VAL A 141 7.19 9.92 4.48
C VAL A 141 5.76 10.19 4.95
N ASN A 142 5.52 11.33 5.60
CA ASN A 142 4.18 11.75 6.01
C ASN A 142 3.28 12.21 4.85
N LYS A 143 3.84 12.71 3.75
CA LYS A 143 3.09 13.12 2.55
C LYS A 143 2.78 11.97 1.59
N LEU A 144 3.60 10.92 1.56
CA LEU A 144 3.40 9.73 0.70
C LEU A 144 1.98 9.13 0.69
N PRO A 145 1.26 8.99 1.83
CA PRO A 145 -0.08 8.42 1.83
C PRO A 145 -1.12 9.29 1.11
N SER A 146 -0.88 10.60 1.04
CA SER A 146 -1.80 11.58 0.45
C SER A 146 -1.61 11.76 -1.05
N LEU A 147 -0.48 11.31 -1.58
CA LEU A 147 -0.15 11.42 -2.99
C LEU A 147 -0.86 10.29 -3.74
N ARG A 148 -1.86 10.66 -4.54
CA ARG A 148 -2.21 9.82 -5.69
C ARG A 148 -1.08 10.04 -6.69
N VAL A 149 -0.35 8.99 -7.06
CA VAL A 149 0.46 9.05 -8.28
C VAL A 149 -0.55 9.26 -9.41
N THR A 150 -0.69 10.50 -9.81
CA THR A 150 -1.36 10.89 -11.05
C THR A 150 -0.46 10.42 -12.18
N ASP A 151 -0.96 9.42 -12.89
CA ASP A 151 -0.60 8.94 -14.22
C ASP A 151 0.80 9.30 -14.73
N VAL A 152 1.68 8.29 -14.69
CA VAL A 152 2.76 8.11 -15.67
C VAL A 152 2.33 7.01 -16.62
#